data_AF-A0A7W1M2M3-F1
#
_entry.id   AF-A0A7W1M2M3-F1
#
_cell.length_a   1.000
_cell.length_b   1.000
_cell.length_c   1.000
_cell.angle_alpha   90.00
_cell.angle_beta   90.00
_cell.angle_gamma   90.00
#
_symmetry.space_group_name_H-M   'P 1'
#
loop_
_entity.id
_entity.type
_entity.pdbx_description
1 polymer ?
#
loop_
_entity_poly.entity_id
_entity_poly.type
_entity_poly.pdbx_seq_one_letter_code
_entity_poly.pdbx_strand_id
1 'polypeptide(L)'
;MALDLWLLLHAGASSDPWDVRQPAMSWARMLDLPQTLSSETTISRNWTWLEQQGLVRSERDHRVRKVFLLMEDGSRRPFSRPTGTQRGFFKLPYAYFTQRWHKELKLPGKATLLICLAQSPTFTLPTEHASGWYGVSADTLQRGLDELRELELLKVWTRAKKAPRTRLGYTVENHYALQGPFVRAPIESAASTKAASA
;
A
#
# COMPACT_ATOMS: atom_id res chain seq x y z
N MET A 1 -12.36 3.29 2.56
CA MET A 1 -12.12 3.85 3.90
C MET A 1 -11.50 2.85 4.87
N ALA A 2 -11.99 1.61 4.99
CA ALA A 2 -11.35 0.62 5.88
C ALA A 2 -9.84 0.46 5.62
N LEU A 3 -9.44 0.38 4.34
CA LEU A 3 -8.03 0.38 3.94
C LEU A 3 -7.28 1.62 4.44
N ASP A 4 -7.84 2.82 4.22
CA ASP A 4 -7.21 4.10 4.61
C ASP A 4 -7.02 4.20 6.13
N LEU A 5 -8.02 3.73 6.88
CA LEU A 5 -7.99 3.69 8.34
C LEU A 5 -6.92 2.72 8.85
N TRP A 6 -6.76 1.58 8.19
CA TRP A 6 -5.72 0.59 8.52
C TRP A 6 -4.31 1.08 8.16
N LEU A 7 -4.13 1.72 7.00
CA LEU A 7 -2.86 2.37 6.63
C LEU A 7 -2.49 3.49 7.61
N LEU A 8 -3.49 4.22 8.13
CA LEU A 8 -3.27 5.27 9.12
C LEU A 8 -2.87 4.69 10.48
N LEU A 9 -3.40 3.52 10.85
CA LEU A 9 -2.93 2.79 12.03
C LEU A 9 -1.46 2.39 11.90
N HIS A 10 -1.05 1.88 10.73
CA HIS A 10 0.36 1.61 10.45
C HIS A 10 1.25 2.85 10.56
N ALA A 11 0.73 4.03 10.19
CA ALA A 11 1.45 5.29 10.34
C ALA A 11 1.59 5.73 11.80
N GLY A 12 0.61 5.42 12.66
CA GLY A 12 0.58 5.81 14.07
C GLY A 12 1.22 4.80 15.04
N ALA A 13 1.22 3.51 14.72
CA ALA A 13 1.78 2.44 15.53
C ALA A 13 3.31 2.38 15.38
N SER A 14 4.02 3.28 16.07
CA SER A 14 5.46 3.49 15.88
C SER A 14 6.36 2.53 16.67
N SER A 15 5.86 1.94 17.75
CA SER A 15 6.61 1.03 18.63
C SER A 15 5.75 -0.11 19.15
N ASP A 16 6.40 -1.16 19.67
CA ASP A 16 5.74 -2.22 20.44
C ASP A 16 4.93 -1.61 21.61
N PRO A 17 3.67 -2.04 21.84
CA PRO A 17 2.99 -3.23 21.31
C PRO A 17 2.18 -2.99 20.01
N TRP A 18 2.61 -2.02 19.19
CA TRP A 18 2.04 -1.69 17.88
C TRP A 18 0.58 -1.29 17.93
N ASP A 19 0.26 -0.48 18.94
CA ASP A 19 -1.08 -0.03 19.24
C ASP A 19 -1.22 1.49 19.09
N VAL A 20 -2.46 1.92 18.87
CA VAL A 20 -2.83 3.33 18.93
C VAL A 20 -4.11 3.50 19.74
N ARG A 21 -4.04 4.38 20.73
CA ARG A 21 -5.17 4.79 21.58
C ARG A 21 -5.67 6.17 21.15
N GLN A 22 -6.76 6.21 20.39
CA GLN A 22 -7.37 7.46 19.92
C GLN A 22 -8.89 7.36 19.88
N PRO A 23 -9.63 8.41 20.31
CA PRO A 23 -11.07 8.50 20.12
C PRO A 23 -11.46 8.33 18.64
N ALA A 24 -12.64 7.77 18.37
CA ALA A 24 -13.12 7.56 17.00
C ALA A 24 -13.19 8.86 16.18
N MET A 25 -13.52 9.98 16.83
CA MET A 25 -13.51 11.30 16.20
C MET A 25 -12.11 11.81 15.82
N SER A 26 -11.05 11.41 16.53
CA SER A 26 -9.68 11.77 16.14
C SER A 26 -9.30 11.08 14.82
N TRP A 27 -9.63 9.80 14.66
CA TRP A 27 -9.46 9.08 13.39
C TRP A 27 -10.27 9.71 12.26
N ALA A 28 -11.52 10.10 12.53
CA ALA A 28 -12.37 10.77 11.56
C ALA A 28 -11.74 12.09 11.08
N ARG A 29 -11.14 12.86 11.99
CA ARG A 29 -10.42 14.10 11.65
C ARG A 29 -9.19 13.84 10.79
N MET A 30 -8.39 12.84 11.13
CA MET A 30 -7.19 12.49 10.36
C MET A 30 -7.51 12.01 8.94
N LEU A 31 -8.70 11.45 8.72
CA LEU A 31 -9.21 11.04 7.41
C LEU A 31 -10.08 12.12 6.73
N ASP A 32 -10.02 13.37 7.21
CA ASP A 32 -10.77 14.50 6.64
C ASP A 32 -12.28 14.25 6.52
N LEU A 33 -12.87 13.52 7.49
CA LEU A 33 -14.30 13.30 7.58
C LEU A 33 -15.00 14.46 8.31
N PRO A 34 -16.26 14.77 7.95
CA PRO A 34 -17.09 15.72 8.70
C PRO A 34 -17.13 15.35 10.19
N GLN A 35 -17.06 16.33 11.08
CA GLN A 35 -17.02 16.08 12.51
C GLN A 35 -18.45 15.88 13.07
N THR A 36 -19.04 14.72 12.77
CA THR A 36 -20.42 14.36 13.13
C THR A 36 -20.48 13.00 13.82
N LEU A 37 -21.56 12.74 14.57
CA LEU A 37 -21.82 11.42 15.18
C LEU A 37 -21.89 10.28 14.14
N SER A 38 -22.32 10.60 12.91
CA SER A 38 -22.34 9.64 11.79
C SER A 38 -20.93 9.20 11.39
N SER A 39 -19.96 10.14 11.36
CA SER A 39 -18.55 9.83 11.10
C SER A 39 -17.96 8.95 12.19
N GLU A 40 -18.27 9.23 13.46
CA GLU A 40 -17.83 8.42 14.60
C GLU A 40 -18.33 6.96 14.50
N THR A 41 -19.62 6.82 14.17
CA THR A 41 -20.27 5.52 13.94
C THR A 41 -19.62 4.80 12.75
N THR A 42 -19.25 5.54 11.71
CA THR A 42 -18.60 4.97 10.52
C THR A 42 -17.19 4.47 10.83
N ILE A 43 -16.37 5.24 11.57
CA ILE A 43 -15.06 4.77 12.05
C ILE A 43 -15.20 3.50 12.89
N SER A 44 -16.15 3.50 13.83
CA SER A 44 -16.39 2.35 14.71
C SER A 44 -16.75 1.08 13.93
N ARG A 45 -17.63 1.21 12.91
CA ARG A 45 -17.98 0.10 12.01
C ARG A 45 -16.77 -0.40 11.19
N ASN A 46 -15.93 0.50 10.68
CA ASN A 46 -14.75 0.10 9.91
C ASN A 46 -13.73 -0.64 10.80
N TRP A 47 -13.54 -0.22 12.05
CA TRP A 47 -12.70 -0.97 12.98
C TRP A 47 -13.24 -2.36 13.28
N THR A 48 -14.55 -2.50 13.49
CA THR A 48 -15.18 -3.82 13.69
C THR A 48 -15.02 -4.71 12.46
N TRP A 49 -15.16 -4.16 11.25
CA TRP A 49 -14.92 -4.90 10.03
C TRP A 49 -13.45 -5.35 9.90
N LEU A 50 -12.48 -4.48 10.18
CA LEU A 50 -11.05 -4.81 10.15
C LEU A 50 -10.69 -5.91 11.16
N GLU A 51 -11.34 -5.90 12.33
CA GLU A 51 -11.17 -6.94 13.36
C GLU A 51 -11.74 -8.29 12.90
N GLN A 52 -12.89 -8.29 12.23
CA GLN A 52 -13.45 -9.50 11.62
C GLN A 52 -12.53 -10.09 10.54
N GLN A 53 -11.89 -9.24 9.74
CA GLN A 53 -10.89 -9.65 8.74
C GLN A 53 -9.56 -10.13 9.37
N GLY A 54 -9.39 -10.01 10.69
CA GLY A 54 -8.19 -10.45 11.38
C GLY A 54 -6.96 -9.56 11.15
N LEU A 55 -7.17 -8.31 10.72
CA LEU A 55 -6.12 -7.33 10.45
C LEU A 55 -5.79 -6.46 11.67
N VAL A 56 -6.72 -6.36 12.62
CA VAL A 56 -6.55 -5.64 13.87
C VAL A 56 -7.19 -6.41 15.02
N ARG A 57 -6.72 -6.16 16.23
CA ARG A 57 -7.42 -6.49 17.46
C ARG A 57 -7.73 -5.19 18.17
N SER A 58 -8.85 -5.12 18.88
CA SER A 58 -9.14 -3.96 19.72
C SER A 58 -9.54 -4.32 21.12
N GLU A 59 -9.30 -3.41 22.04
CA GLU A 59 -9.81 -3.48 23.40
C GLU A 59 -10.35 -2.13 23.83
N ARG A 60 -11.25 -2.17 24.81
CA ARG A 60 -11.80 -0.96 25.41
C ARG A 60 -10.86 -0.53 26.53
N ASP A 61 -10.33 0.69 26.40
CA ASP A 61 -9.51 1.35 27.39
C ASP A 61 -10.27 2.60 27.88
N HIS A 62 -10.94 2.47 29.02
CA HIS A 62 -11.86 3.46 29.56
C HIS A 62 -12.95 3.90 28.54
N ARG A 63 -12.86 5.15 28.07
CA ARG A 63 -13.80 5.75 27.10
C ARG A 63 -13.30 5.68 25.66
N VAL A 64 -12.14 5.06 25.42
CA VAL A 64 -11.47 5.04 24.12
C VAL A 64 -11.24 3.59 23.68
N ARG A 65 -11.30 3.37 22.36
CA ARG A 65 -10.90 2.10 21.75
C ARG A 65 -9.40 2.13 21.51
N LYS A 66 -8.67 1.17 22.08
CA LYS A 66 -7.25 0.94 21.81
C LYS A 66 -7.17 -0.15 20.74
N VAL A 67 -6.46 0.11 19.64
CA VAL A 67 -6.40 -0.77 18.47
C VAL A 67 -4.97 -1.22 18.24
N PHE A 68 -4.77 -2.53 18.09
CA PHE A 68 -3.50 -3.20 17.88
C PHE A 68 -3.41 -3.74 16.45
N LEU A 69 -2.24 -3.61 15.84
CA LEU A 69 -1.95 -4.26 14.56
C LEU A 69 -1.85 -5.78 14.72
N LEU A 70 -2.36 -6.50 13.72
CA LEU A 70 -2.10 -7.92 13.51
C LEU A 70 -1.34 -8.10 12.18
N MET A 71 -0.86 -9.31 11.93
CA MET A 71 -0.21 -9.66 10.66
C MET A 71 -1.14 -9.43 9.46
N GLU A 72 -0.59 -8.94 8.36
CA GLU A 72 -1.34 -8.53 7.17
C GLU A 72 -1.90 -9.71 6.35
N ASP A 73 -1.48 -10.94 6.68
CA ASP A 73 -1.91 -12.20 6.07
C ASP A 73 -3.28 -12.68 6.58
N GLY A 74 -3.90 -11.97 7.52
CA GLY A 74 -5.18 -12.36 8.13
C GLY A 74 -5.06 -13.51 9.14
N SER A 75 -3.86 -13.96 9.48
CA SER A 75 -3.61 -15.07 10.43
C SER A 75 -3.97 -14.73 11.88
N ARG A 76 -4.31 -13.47 12.17
CA ARG A 76 -4.58 -12.94 13.52
C ARG A 76 -3.40 -13.02 14.50
N ARG A 77 -2.19 -13.31 14.00
CA ARG A 77 -0.99 -13.31 14.82
C ARG A 77 -0.59 -11.88 15.21
N PRO A 78 0.07 -11.68 16.37
CA PRO A 78 0.61 -10.39 16.75
C PRO A 78 1.49 -9.81 15.64
N PHE A 79 1.33 -8.51 15.38
CA PHE A 79 2.14 -7.84 14.39
C PHE A 79 3.62 -7.87 14.79
N SER A 80 4.46 -8.22 13.83
CA SER A 80 5.92 -8.10 13.94
C SER A 80 6.41 -7.19 12.83
N ARG A 81 7.23 -6.20 13.17
CA ARG A 81 7.79 -5.28 12.17
C ARG A 81 8.73 -6.05 11.22
N PRO A 82 8.56 -5.92 9.89
CA PRO A 82 9.42 -6.60 8.94
C PRO A 82 10.84 -6.01 8.99
N THR A 83 11.85 -6.89 9.04
CA THR A 83 13.27 -6.53 9.03
C THR A 83 13.90 -6.61 7.63
N GLY A 84 13.17 -7.13 6.64
CA GLY A 84 13.63 -7.27 5.25
C GLY A 84 14.23 -8.64 4.89
N THR A 85 14.65 -9.45 5.86
CA THR A 85 15.30 -10.75 5.59
C THR A 85 14.33 -11.87 5.23
N GLN A 86 13.18 -11.93 5.91
CA GLN A 86 12.16 -12.98 5.72
C GLN A 86 10.86 -12.43 5.12
N ARG A 87 10.57 -11.15 5.36
CA ARG A 87 9.37 -10.45 4.88
C ARG A 87 9.79 -9.12 4.29
N GLY A 88 9.56 -8.97 2.99
CA GLY A 88 9.72 -7.69 2.30
C GLY A 88 8.72 -6.66 2.84
N PHE A 89 9.06 -5.39 2.70
CA PHE A 89 8.17 -4.29 3.05
C PHE A 89 8.36 -3.14 2.07
N PHE A 90 7.33 -2.31 1.96
CA PHE A 90 7.40 -1.04 1.26
C PHE A 90 7.13 0.11 2.22
N LYS A 91 7.53 1.32 1.83
CA LYS A 91 7.26 2.54 2.58
C LYS A 91 6.18 3.30 1.85
N LEU A 92 5.08 3.61 2.56
CA LEU A 92 4.08 4.56 2.10
C LEU A 92 4.47 5.96 2.60
N PRO A 93 4.80 6.91 1.72
CA PRO A 93 5.12 8.27 2.12
C PRO A 93 3.93 8.95 2.82
N TYR A 94 4.20 9.75 3.87
CA TYR A 94 3.16 10.53 4.58
C TYR A 94 2.37 11.47 3.65
N ALA A 95 2.95 11.85 2.51
CA ALA A 95 2.28 12.56 1.43
C ALA A 95 0.93 11.93 1.04
N TYR A 96 0.77 10.61 1.16
CA TYR A 96 -0.49 9.92 0.92
C TYR A 96 -1.66 10.52 1.73
N PHE A 97 -1.39 10.87 3.00
CA PHE A 97 -2.37 11.52 3.87
C PHE A 97 -2.32 13.04 3.73
N THR A 98 -1.13 13.65 3.81
CA THR A 98 -0.99 15.12 3.87
C THR A 98 -1.37 15.83 2.57
N GLN A 99 -1.24 15.16 1.42
CA GLN A 99 -1.68 15.66 0.11
C GLN A 99 -3.02 15.05 -0.32
N ARG A 100 -3.76 14.41 0.60
CA ARG A 100 -5.13 13.93 0.39
C ARG A 100 -5.30 12.86 -0.70
N TRP A 101 -4.24 12.15 -1.09
CA TRP A 101 -4.32 11.02 -2.04
C TRP A 101 -5.25 9.90 -1.56
N HIS A 102 -5.43 9.74 -0.25
CA HIS A 102 -6.44 8.84 0.33
C HIS A 102 -7.90 9.21 -0.02
N LYS A 103 -8.17 10.43 -0.51
CA LYS A 103 -9.48 10.86 -0.99
C LYS A 103 -9.58 10.85 -2.51
N GLU A 104 -8.50 11.28 -3.17
CA GLU A 104 -8.45 11.37 -4.64
C GLU A 104 -8.42 9.98 -5.29
N LEU A 105 -7.69 9.03 -4.71
CA LEU A 105 -7.58 7.68 -5.26
C LEU A 105 -8.81 6.83 -4.92
N LYS A 106 -9.36 6.17 -5.93
CA LYS A 106 -10.35 5.10 -5.76
C LYS A 106 -9.65 3.83 -5.26
N LEU A 107 -10.46 2.84 -4.86
CA LEU A 107 -9.92 1.57 -4.35
C LEU A 107 -8.96 0.87 -5.33
N PRO A 108 -9.23 0.81 -6.65
CA PRO A 108 -8.28 0.27 -7.62
C PRO A 108 -6.94 1.02 -7.62
N GLY A 109 -6.95 2.36 -7.72
CA GLY A 109 -5.72 3.16 -7.67
C GLY A 109 -4.95 3.00 -6.36
N LYS A 110 -5.65 2.90 -5.22
CA LYS A 110 -5.01 2.61 -3.93
C LYS A 110 -4.33 1.25 -3.92
N ALA A 111 -5.02 0.19 -4.35
CA ALA A 111 -4.45 -1.15 -4.38
C ALA A 111 -3.24 -1.21 -5.31
N THR A 112 -3.37 -0.66 -6.52
CA THR A 112 -2.27 -0.58 -7.50
C THR A 112 -1.10 0.23 -6.97
N LEU A 113 -1.33 1.37 -6.30
CA LEU A 113 -0.26 2.17 -5.69
C LEU A 113 0.56 1.34 -4.69
N LEU A 114 -0.11 0.59 -3.81
CA LEU A 114 0.57 -0.27 -2.83
C LEU A 114 1.39 -1.37 -3.53
N ILE A 115 0.83 -1.99 -4.57
CA ILE A 115 1.56 -2.97 -5.41
C ILE A 115 2.81 -2.33 -6.03
N CYS A 116 2.68 -1.15 -6.63
CA CYS A 116 3.77 -0.42 -7.24
C CYS A 116 4.86 -0.03 -6.24
N LEU A 117 4.50 0.37 -5.01
CA LEU A 117 5.45 0.69 -3.95
C LEU A 117 6.29 -0.51 -3.52
N ALA A 118 5.76 -1.73 -3.68
CA ALA A 118 6.49 -2.97 -3.42
C ALA A 118 7.48 -3.37 -4.52
N GLN A 119 7.37 -2.79 -5.73
CA GLN A 119 8.24 -3.11 -6.86
C GLN A 119 9.55 -2.32 -6.86
N SER A 120 10.53 -2.74 -7.66
CA SER A 120 11.74 -1.94 -7.96
C SER A 120 11.39 -0.56 -8.53
N PRO A 121 12.29 0.45 -8.49
CA PRO A 121 12.00 1.82 -8.96
C PRO A 121 11.44 1.89 -10.39
N THR A 122 11.96 1.03 -11.26
CA THR A 122 11.41 0.74 -12.58
C THR A 122 10.98 -0.71 -12.62
N PHE A 123 9.78 -1.00 -13.10
CA PHE A 123 9.20 -2.33 -13.01
C PHE A 123 8.24 -2.62 -14.17
N THR A 124 7.87 -3.88 -14.34
CA THR A 124 6.78 -4.29 -15.24
C THR A 124 5.67 -4.92 -14.41
N LEU A 125 4.43 -4.78 -14.86
CA LEU A 125 3.27 -5.42 -14.23
C LEU A 125 2.49 -6.15 -15.32
N PRO A 126 2.74 -7.46 -15.49
CA PRO A 126 1.93 -8.31 -16.36
C PRO A 126 0.52 -8.41 -15.79
N THR A 127 -0.47 -7.82 -16.46
CA THR A 127 -1.85 -7.79 -15.99
C THR A 127 -2.50 -9.17 -16.01
N GLU A 128 -2.03 -10.06 -16.90
CA GLU A 128 -2.44 -11.46 -16.99
C GLU A 128 -2.15 -12.27 -15.72
N HIS A 129 -1.17 -11.86 -14.92
CA HIS A 129 -0.79 -12.54 -13.67
C HIS A 129 -1.31 -11.84 -12.41
N ALA A 130 -2.08 -10.76 -12.56
CA ALA A 130 -2.53 -9.92 -11.46
C ALA A 130 -3.22 -10.70 -10.33
N SER A 131 -4.12 -11.62 -10.70
CA SER A 131 -4.89 -12.41 -9.73
C SER A 131 -3.99 -13.35 -8.93
N GLY A 132 -3.11 -14.09 -9.60
CA GLY A 132 -2.24 -15.06 -8.95
C GLY A 132 -1.15 -14.43 -8.09
N TRP A 133 -0.62 -13.27 -8.49
CA TRP A 133 0.50 -12.63 -7.79
C TRP A 133 0.06 -11.65 -6.69
N TYR A 134 -1.04 -10.93 -6.93
CA TYR A 134 -1.43 -9.81 -6.07
C TYR A 134 -2.84 -9.96 -5.48
N GLY A 135 -3.58 -11.01 -5.85
CA GLY A 135 -4.95 -11.22 -5.37
C GLY A 135 -5.95 -10.19 -5.89
N VAL A 136 -5.63 -9.45 -6.97
CA VAL A 136 -6.52 -8.49 -7.62
C VAL A 136 -6.82 -8.91 -9.05
N SER A 137 -8.03 -8.66 -9.53
CA SER A 137 -8.37 -8.96 -10.91
C SER A 137 -7.53 -8.11 -11.89
N ALA A 138 -7.29 -8.64 -13.10
CA ALA A 138 -6.58 -7.92 -14.15
C ALA A 138 -7.25 -6.57 -14.49
N ASP A 139 -8.58 -6.54 -14.53
CA ASP A 139 -9.36 -5.33 -14.75
C ASP A 139 -9.21 -4.31 -13.61
N THR A 140 -9.19 -4.76 -12.35
CA THR A 140 -8.93 -3.87 -11.20
C THR A 140 -7.52 -3.28 -11.26
N LEU A 141 -6.51 -4.10 -11.59
CA LEU A 141 -5.15 -3.62 -11.75
C LEU A 141 -5.05 -2.58 -12.88
N GLN A 142 -5.67 -2.88 -14.03
CA GLN A 142 -5.69 -1.99 -15.19
C GLN A 142 -6.34 -0.64 -14.86
N ARG A 143 -7.52 -0.63 -14.25
CA ARG A 143 -8.19 0.62 -13.83
C ARG A 143 -7.34 1.42 -12.85
N GLY A 144 -6.63 0.75 -11.94
CA GLY A 144 -5.72 1.44 -11.03
C GLY A 144 -4.49 2.01 -11.73
N LEU A 145 -3.93 1.32 -12.73
CA LEU A 145 -2.82 1.85 -13.54
C LEU A 145 -3.25 3.07 -14.36
N ASP A 146 -4.44 3.02 -14.96
CA ASP A 146 -5.02 4.14 -15.70
C ASP A 146 -5.26 5.34 -14.79
N GLU A 147 -5.86 5.13 -13.61
CA GLU A 147 -6.08 6.19 -12.61
C GLU A 147 -4.76 6.83 -12.13
N LEU A 148 -3.73 6.03 -11.84
CA LEU A 148 -2.43 6.57 -11.43
C LEU A 148 -1.74 7.35 -12.56
N ARG A 149 -1.93 6.94 -13.82
CA ARG A 149 -1.42 7.68 -14.99
C ARG A 149 -2.15 9.01 -15.17
N GLU A 150 -3.49 8.99 -15.08
CA GLU A 150 -4.33 10.19 -15.20
C GLU A 150 -4.02 11.24 -14.14
N LEU A 151 -3.69 10.80 -12.91
CA LEU A 151 -3.27 11.67 -11.81
C LEU A 151 -1.77 12.01 -11.83
N GLU A 152 -1.06 11.69 -12.92
CA GLU A 152 0.38 11.93 -13.11
C GLU A 152 1.28 11.31 -12.01
N LEU A 153 0.79 10.26 -11.34
CA LEU A 153 1.53 9.51 -10.31
C LEU A 153 2.33 8.33 -10.89
N LEU A 154 2.12 8.01 -12.17
CA LEU A 154 2.75 6.87 -12.83
C LEU A 154 3.21 7.24 -14.24
N LYS A 155 4.51 7.07 -14.50
CA LYS A 155 5.09 7.15 -15.84
C LYS A 155 5.06 5.78 -16.49
N VAL A 156 4.60 5.73 -17.74
CA VAL A 156 4.54 4.51 -18.55
C VAL A 156 5.38 4.70 -19.81
N TRP A 157 6.17 3.70 -20.18
CA TRP A 157 6.84 3.64 -21.47
C TRP A 157 6.95 2.19 -21.95
N THR A 158 7.12 2.00 -23.24
CA THR A 158 7.24 0.67 -23.84
C THR A 158 8.70 0.31 -24.07
N ARG A 159 9.02 -0.98 -23.96
CA ARG A 159 10.31 -1.53 -24.38
C ARG A 159 10.10 -2.76 -25.26
N ALA A 160 10.79 -2.78 -26.39
CA ALA A 160 10.85 -3.98 -27.22
C ALA A 160 11.69 -5.05 -26.52
N LYS A 161 11.14 -6.25 -26.40
CA LYS A 161 11.78 -7.43 -25.82
C LYS A 161 11.84 -8.52 -26.87
N LYS A 162 13.01 -9.12 -27.04
CA LYS A 162 13.21 -10.22 -27.99
C LYS A 162 12.30 -11.40 -27.61
N ALA A 163 11.43 -11.79 -28.53
CA ALA A 163 10.47 -12.87 -28.36
C ALA A 163 10.46 -13.73 -29.63
N PRO A 164 11.42 -14.65 -29.78
CA PRO A 164 11.65 -15.38 -31.04
C PRO A 164 10.45 -16.23 -31.50
N ARG A 165 9.54 -16.57 -30.57
CA ARG A 165 8.33 -17.35 -30.84
C ARG A 165 7.15 -16.51 -31.34
N THR A 166 7.29 -15.19 -31.38
CA THR A 166 6.27 -14.30 -31.95
C THR A 166 6.55 -14.06 -33.43
N ARG A 167 5.50 -13.76 -34.21
CA ARG A 167 5.61 -13.56 -35.68
C ARG A 167 6.67 -12.55 -36.10
N LEU A 168 6.91 -11.53 -35.28
CA LEU A 168 7.85 -10.45 -35.56
C LEU A 168 9.21 -10.62 -34.83
N GLY A 169 9.36 -11.67 -34.01
CA GLY A 169 10.58 -11.92 -33.23
C GLY A 169 10.77 -11.00 -32.01
N TYR A 170 9.83 -10.10 -31.73
CA TYR A 170 9.81 -9.22 -30.57
C TYR A 170 8.38 -9.02 -30.03
N THR A 171 8.29 -8.74 -28.73
CA THR A 171 7.07 -8.29 -28.05
C THR A 171 7.31 -6.92 -27.43
N VAL A 172 6.25 -6.15 -27.22
CA VAL A 172 6.31 -4.86 -26.54
C VAL A 172 5.84 -5.06 -25.10
N GLU A 173 6.68 -4.71 -24.14
CA GLU A 173 6.35 -4.78 -22.70
C GLU A 173 6.23 -3.36 -22.14
N ASN A 174 5.20 -3.14 -21.32
CA ASN A 174 5.03 -1.86 -20.62
C ASN A 174 5.91 -1.84 -19.38
N HIS A 175 6.68 -0.76 -19.26
CA HIS A 175 7.47 -0.42 -18.10
C HIS A 175 6.85 0.78 -17.37
N TYR A 176 7.01 0.75 -16.05
CA TYR A 176 6.39 1.69 -15.14
C TYR A 176 7.41 2.27 -14.16
N ALA A 177 7.19 3.52 -13.75
CA ALA A 177 7.89 4.16 -12.64
C ALA A 177 6.95 5.13 -11.91
N LEU A 178 6.88 5.05 -10.58
CA LEU A 178 6.11 5.99 -9.76
C LEU A 178 6.70 7.40 -9.85
N GLN A 179 5.83 8.40 -9.78
CA GLN A 179 6.13 9.83 -9.90
C GLN A 179 5.67 10.61 -8.65
N GLY A 180 6.01 11.90 -8.62
CA GLY A 180 5.62 12.81 -7.55
C GLY A 180 6.12 12.36 -6.16
N PRO A 181 5.26 12.37 -5.13
CA PRO A 181 5.68 12.03 -3.77
C PRO A 181 5.95 10.53 -3.56
N PHE A 182 5.62 9.68 -4.55
CA PHE A 182 5.78 8.24 -4.49
C PHE A 182 7.00 7.72 -5.25
N VAL A 183 7.82 8.63 -5.80
CA VAL A 183 9.09 8.25 -6.44
C VAL A 183 9.91 7.44 -5.46
N ARG A 184 10.30 6.24 -5.89
CA ARG A 184 11.33 5.47 -5.20
C ARG A 184 12.68 5.89 -5.77
N ALA A 185 13.55 6.43 -4.93
CA ALA A 185 14.97 6.39 -5.23
C ALA A 185 15.36 4.92 -5.51
N PRO A 186 16.34 4.66 -6.40
CA PRO A 186 17.02 3.38 -6.39
C PRO A 186 17.32 3.03 -4.94
N ILE A 187 16.80 1.89 -4.47
CA ILE A 187 17.33 1.32 -3.25
C ILE A 187 18.80 1.17 -3.60
N GLU A 188 19.68 1.98 -2.99
CA GLU A 188 21.10 1.67 -2.97
C GLU A 188 21.15 0.24 -2.47
N SER A 189 21.32 -0.71 -3.40
CA SER A 189 21.48 -2.10 -3.04
C SER A 189 22.65 -2.07 -2.09
N ALA A 190 22.41 -2.50 -0.85
CA ALA A 190 23.43 -2.60 0.17
C ALA A 190 24.75 -2.98 -0.50
N ALA A 191 25.69 -2.03 -0.43
CA ALA A 191 27.02 -2.04 -0.99
C ALA A 191 27.39 -3.33 -1.74
N SER A 192 27.44 -3.25 -3.07
CA SER A 192 28.49 -3.98 -3.78
C SER A 192 29.82 -3.38 -3.33
N THR A 193 30.28 -3.74 -2.13
CA THR A 193 31.71 -3.77 -1.82
C THR A 193 32.30 -4.93 -2.59
N LYS A 194 32.36 -4.77 -3.91
CA LYS A 194 33.42 -5.38 -4.71
C LYS A 194 34.61 -4.44 -4.54
N ALA A 195 35.17 -4.44 -3.33
CA ALA A 195 36.51 -3.91 -3.13
C ALA A 195 37.44 -4.82 -3.89
N ALA A 196 38.14 -4.23 -4.84
CA ALA A 196 39.32 -4.79 -5.45
C ALA A 196 40.25 -5.33 -4.37
N SER A 197 40.55 -6.63 -4.43
CA SER A 197 41.85 -7.15 -4.00
C SER A 197 42.55 -7.63 -5.26
N ALA A 198 43.44 -6.78 -5.74
CA ALA A 198 44.62 -7.18 -6.48
C ALA A 198 45.49 -8.09 -5.61
#